data_AF-A0A0Q4F9C8-F1
#
_entry.id   AF-A0A0Q4F9C8-F1
#
_cell.length_a   1.000
_cell.length_b   1.000
_cell.length_c   1.000
_cell.angle_alpha   90.00
_cell.angle_beta   90.00
_cell.angle_gamma   90.00
#
_symmetry.space_group_name_H-M   'P 1'
#
loop_
_entity.id
_entity.type
_entity.pdbx_description
1 polymer ?
#
loop_
_entity_poly.entity_id
_entity_poly.type
_entity_poly.pdbx_seq_one_letter_code
_entity_poly.pdbx_strand_id
1 'polypeptide(L)'
;MSQRIFSASDFQESPARGSRSGGGSVAARVISAVIGLIVTVPALLLVVAGGGRAYQETVLQARTEPDIGSILVAVAGLVLLIVVVLSGLLSAAGPLIGGILVTASSVAFLLDPMLALSAAQVLPGFGPTAVVTLTLWSQSGFLLAVGVVLLASALARVIASRSGAARRRGARAVVSLVVAVVATTGGLALLVVGSTELLRSAGAFGGRSLDVASLVILLAGCLVLGGVALTAAWSSVGTAVVGVILLVAGVAGFLPAVSTFVFRALTWVSTDASAGASTMFAVGVIAVLGVALIGSAASSARARRAAR
;
A
#
# COMPACT_ATOMS: atom_id res chain seq x y z
N MET A 1 -32.78 -39.85 -45.87
CA MET A 1 -32.97 -39.74 -44.40
C MET A 1 -31.82 -40.50 -43.74
N SER A 2 -30.84 -39.78 -43.17
CA SER A 2 -29.63 -40.37 -42.58
C SER A 2 -29.79 -40.41 -41.07
N GLN A 3 -30.00 -41.61 -40.49
CA GLN A 3 -29.99 -41.82 -39.05
C GLN A 3 -28.54 -41.71 -38.54
N ARG A 4 -28.22 -40.62 -37.83
CA ARG A 4 -26.99 -40.55 -37.03
C ARG A 4 -27.18 -41.41 -35.80
N ILE A 5 -26.50 -42.54 -35.78
CA ILE A 5 -26.40 -43.42 -34.61
C ILE A 5 -25.52 -42.68 -33.59
N PHE A 6 -26.13 -42.17 -32.53
CA PHE A 6 -25.39 -41.65 -31.38
C PHE A 6 -24.73 -42.84 -30.68
N SER A 7 -23.40 -42.85 -30.70
CA SER A 7 -22.61 -43.87 -30.03
C SER A 7 -22.70 -43.65 -28.52
N ALA A 8 -23.04 -44.70 -27.77
CA ALA A 8 -23.08 -44.68 -26.31
C ALA A 8 -21.71 -44.37 -25.65
N SER A 9 -20.64 -44.26 -26.44
CA SER A 9 -19.31 -43.79 -26.00
C SER A 9 -19.23 -42.27 -25.79
N ASP A 10 -20.15 -41.47 -26.37
CA ASP A 10 -20.17 -40.01 -26.18
C ASP A 10 -20.70 -39.60 -24.79
N PHE A 11 -21.23 -40.55 -24.03
CA PHE A 11 -21.63 -40.37 -22.62
C PHE A 11 -20.54 -40.76 -21.61
N GLN A 12 -19.36 -41.17 -22.07
CA GLN A 12 -18.17 -41.16 -21.21
C GLN A 12 -17.61 -39.74 -21.14
N GLU A 13 -18.44 -38.81 -20.64
CA GLU A 13 -17.95 -37.65 -19.92
C GLU A 13 -16.99 -38.17 -18.86
N SER A 14 -15.69 -37.96 -19.08
CA SER A 14 -14.66 -38.19 -18.07
C SER A 14 -15.16 -37.58 -16.77
N PRO A 15 -15.35 -38.37 -15.69
CA PRO A 15 -15.83 -37.86 -14.43
C PRO A 15 -14.92 -36.69 -14.05
N ALA A 16 -15.56 -35.53 -13.96
CA ALA A 16 -15.06 -34.24 -13.54
C ALA A 16 -13.58 -34.28 -13.13
N ARG A 17 -12.71 -33.70 -13.97
CA ARG A 17 -11.37 -33.24 -13.58
C ARG A 17 -11.42 -32.87 -12.12
N GLY A 18 -10.80 -33.71 -11.30
CA GLY A 18 -10.95 -33.68 -9.86
C GLY A 18 -10.92 -32.24 -9.40
N SER A 19 -12.08 -31.78 -8.91
CA SER A 19 -12.15 -30.68 -7.98
C SER A 19 -11.33 -31.15 -6.78
N ARG A 20 -10.00 -31.02 -6.90
CA ARG A 20 -9.11 -30.78 -5.78
C ARG A 20 -9.55 -29.41 -5.29
N SER A 21 -10.71 -29.40 -4.64
CA SER A 21 -11.20 -28.28 -3.89
C SER A 21 -10.04 -27.94 -2.97
N GLY A 22 -9.46 -26.77 -3.22
CA GLY A 22 -8.45 -26.15 -2.39
C GLY A 22 -9.04 -25.77 -1.05
N GLY A 23 -9.64 -26.74 -0.36
CA GLY A 23 -9.89 -26.77 1.06
C GLY A 23 -8.55 -26.95 1.78
N GLY A 24 -7.61 -26.03 1.53
CA GLY A 24 -6.68 -25.70 2.59
C GLY A 24 -7.54 -25.39 3.81
N SER A 25 -7.35 -26.17 4.87
CA SER A 25 -8.19 -26.16 6.06
C SER A 25 -8.47 -24.72 6.48
N VAL A 26 -9.70 -24.43 6.91
CA VAL A 26 -10.07 -23.11 7.43
C VAL A 26 -9.01 -22.64 8.45
N ALA A 27 -8.48 -23.58 9.25
CA ALA A 27 -7.34 -23.39 10.12
C ALA A 27 -6.10 -22.81 9.41
N ALA A 28 -5.65 -23.34 8.27
CA ALA A 28 -4.50 -22.78 7.53
C ALA A 28 -4.77 -21.34 7.04
N ARG A 29 -6.02 -21.01 6.65
CA ARG A 29 -6.39 -19.65 6.25
C ARG A 29 -6.39 -18.69 7.44
N VAL A 30 -6.91 -19.14 8.59
CA VAL A 30 -6.91 -18.39 9.85
C VAL A 30 -5.49 -18.19 10.36
N ILE A 31 -4.65 -19.24 10.38
CA ILE A 31 -3.24 -19.14 10.78
C ILE A 31 -2.49 -18.18 9.88
N SER A 32 -2.67 -18.27 8.56
CA SER A 32 -2.04 -17.32 7.63
C SER A 32 -2.57 -15.88 7.79
N ALA A 33 -3.84 -15.71 8.14
CA ALA A 33 -4.42 -14.41 8.49
C ALA A 33 -3.79 -13.84 9.76
N VAL A 34 -3.68 -14.65 10.81
CA VAL A 34 -3.08 -14.28 12.09
C VAL A 34 -1.60 -13.93 11.92
N ILE A 35 -0.84 -14.75 11.17
CA ILE A 35 0.57 -14.45 10.85
C ILE A 35 0.67 -13.14 10.05
N GLY A 36 -0.16 -12.98 9.01
CA GLY A 36 -0.18 -11.75 8.22
C GLY A 36 -0.47 -10.53 9.09
N LEU A 37 -1.44 -10.62 9.99
CA LEU A 37 -1.81 -9.57 10.94
C LEU A 37 -0.69 -9.25 11.92
N ILE A 38 -0.13 -10.27 12.56
CA ILE A 38 0.97 -10.14 13.53
C ILE A 38 2.20 -9.52 12.88
N VAL A 39 2.45 -9.75 11.58
CA VAL A 39 3.61 -9.19 10.88
C VAL A 39 3.33 -7.82 10.27
N THR A 40 2.11 -7.55 9.80
CA THR A 40 1.76 -6.27 9.14
C THR A 40 1.94 -5.08 10.08
N VAL A 41 1.49 -5.22 11.32
CA VAL A 41 1.55 -4.13 12.30
C VAL A 41 3.00 -3.75 12.64
N PRO A 42 3.89 -4.69 13.07
CA PRO A 42 5.31 -4.41 13.25
C PRO A 42 6.00 -3.90 11.99
N ALA A 43 5.66 -4.43 10.82
CA ALA A 43 6.29 -4.00 9.56
C ALA A 43 6.02 -2.52 9.30
N LEU A 44 4.76 -2.09 9.44
CA LEU A 44 4.38 -0.67 9.31
C LEU A 44 5.02 0.17 10.41
N LEU A 45 5.04 -0.29 11.65
CA LEU A 45 5.67 0.43 12.76
C LEU A 45 7.17 0.62 12.55
N LEU A 46 7.88 -0.36 12.01
CA LEU A 46 9.30 -0.25 11.67
C LEU A 46 9.52 0.76 10.54
N VAL A 47 8.68 0.76 9.50
CA VAL A 47 8.77 1.77 8.43
C VAL A 47 8.51 3.18 8.99
N VAL A 48 7.46 3.34 9.80
CA VAL A 48 7.10 4.61 10.43
C VAL A 48 8.20 5.08 11.38
N ALA A 49 8.75 4.20 12.21
CA ALA A 49 9.82 4.53 13.15
C ALA A 49 11.13 4.89 12.44
N GLY A 50 11.51 4.13 11.41
CA GLY A 50 12.71 4.39 10.61
C GLY A 50 12.63 5.71 9.85
N GLY A 51 11.50 5.96 9.17
CA GLY A 51 11.24 7.24 8.49
C GLY A 51 11.17 8.42 9.46
N GLY A 52 10.59 8.21 10.64
CA GLY A 52 10.53 9.21 11.70
C GLY A 52 11.89 9.64 12.22
N ARG A 53 12.79 8.68 12.47
CA ARG A 53 14.17 8.96 12.90
C ARG A 53 14.95 9.69 11.81
N ALA A 54 14.89 9.21 10.58
CA ALA A 54 15.53 9.86 9.44
C ALA A 54 15.07 11.32 9.27
N TYR A 55 13.77 11.58 9.44
CA TYR A 55 13.20 12.92 9.40
C TYR A 55 13.74 13.83 10.53
N GLN A 56 13.75 13.35 11.77
CA GLN A 56 14.24 14.16 12.89
C GLN A 56 15.71 14.54 12.74
N GLU A 57 16.56 13.64 12.27
CA GLU A 57 17.99 13.92 12.12
C GLU A 57 18.28 14.87 10.96
N THR A 58 17.63 14.64 9.81
CA THR A 58 17.87 15.45 8.61
C THR A 58 17.25 16.84 8.71
N VAL A 59 16.02 16.96 9.24
CA VAL A 59 15.27 18.22 9.23
C VAL A 59 15.41 18.99 10.54
N LEU A 60 15.31 18.33 11.70
CA LEU A 60 15.35 19.04 12.99
C LEU A 60 16.77 19.27 13.50
N GLN A 61 17.67 18.30 13.29
CA GLN A 61 19.07 18.41 13.75
C GLN A 61 20.03 18.91 12.68
N ALA A 62 19.53 19.15 11.45
CA ALA A 62 20.33 19.55 10.30
C ALA A 62 21.58 18.67 10.07
N ARG A 63 21.52 17.39 10.47
CA ARG A 63 22.62 16.45 10.26
C ARG A 63 22.62 16.00 8.80
N THR A 64 23.73 16.21 8.12
CA THR A 64 23.95 15.75 6.73
C THR A 64 24.44 14.30 6.65
N GLU A 65 24.90 13.73 7.75
CA GLU A 65 25.34 12.33 7.81
C GLU A 65 24.13 11.39 7.94
N PRO A 66 23.99 10.37 7.07
CA PRO A 66 22.93 9.38 7.20
C PRO A 66 23.12 8.55 8.48
N ASP A 67 22.12 8.53 9.37
CA ASP A 67 22.07 7.48 10.38
C ASP A 67 21.71 6.16 9.71
N ILE A 68 22.70 5.28 9.66
CA ILE A 68 22.56 3.92 9.14
C ILE A 68 21.49 3.16 9.94
N GLY A 69 21.33 3.46 11.23
CA GLY A 69 20.31 2.84 12.09
C GLY A 69 18.89 3.08 11.58
N SER A 70 18.53 4.34 11.33
CA SER A 70 17.20 4.72 10.80
C SER A 70 16.87 4.04 9.47
N ILE A 71 17.85 3.99 8.55
CA ILE A 71 17.71 3.36 7.23
C ILE A 71 17.52 1.85 7.39
N LEU A 72 18.34 1.18 8.20
CA LEU A 72 18.22 -0.26 8.44
C LEU A 72 16.87 -0.64 9.04
N VAL A 73 16.34 0.17 9.97
CA VAL A 73 15.01 -0.03 10.56
C VAL A 73 13.91 0.11 9.51
N ALA A 74 13.97 1.15 8.67
CA ALA A 74 13.00 1.35 7.60
C ALA A 74 13.04 0.21 6.56
N VAL A 75 14.24 -0.20 6.15
CA VAL A 75 14.45 -1.30 5.21
C VAL A 75 13.97 -2.62 5.81
N ALA A 76 14.24 -2.90 7.08
CA ALA A 76 13.73 -4.09 7.75
C ALA A 76 12.19 -4.12 7.77
N GLY A 77 11.54 -2.97 8.03
CA GLY A 77 10.09 -2.82 7.93
C GLY A 77 9.56 -3.08 6.50
N LEU A 78 10.23 -2.55 5.48
CA LEU A 78 9.88 -2.80 4.07
C LEU A 78 10.05 -4.27 3.68
N VAL A 79 11.11 -4.94 4.14
CA VAL A 79 11.33 -6.37 3.93
C VAL A 79 10.22 -7.18 4.58
N LEU A 80 9.81 -6.85 5.81
CA LEU A 80 8.68 -7.49 6.47
C LEU A 80 7.36 -7.25 5.72
N LEU A 81 7.12 -6.04 5.19
CA LEU A 81 5.96 -5.77 4.33
C LEU A 81 5.99 -6.61 3.05
N ILE A 82 7.17 -6.77 2.42
CA ILE A 82 7.32 -7.67 1.28
C ILE A 82 6.94 -9.09 1.69
N VAL A 83 7.39 -9.57 2.85
CA VAL A 83 7.00 -10.89 3.37
C VAL A 83 5.49 -10.98 3.61
N VAL A 84 4.84 -9.96 4.17
CA VAL A 84 3.37 -9.92 4.34
C VAL A 84 2.67 -10.04 3.00
N VAL A 85 3.09 -9.23 2.05
CA VAL A 85 2.50 -9.17 0.71
C VAL A 85 2.73 -10.48 -0.06
N LEU A 86 3.92 -11.08 0.07
CA LEU A 86 4.24 -12.39 -0.50
C LEU A 86 3.55 -13.54 0.24
N SER A 87 3.29 -13.43 1.55
CA SER A 87 2.44 -14.36 2.29
C SER A 87 1.01 -14.33 1.75
N GLY A 88 0.61 -13.16 1.23
CA GLY A 88 -0.56 -12.98 0.38
C GLY A 88 -0.62 -14.01 -0.76
N LEU A 89 0.51 -14.42 -1.36
CA LEU A 89 0.52 -15.46 -2.39
C LEU A 89 -0.02 -16.81 -1.89
N LEU A 90 0.13 -17.11 -0.60
CA LEU A 90 -0.33 -18.34 0.04
C LEU A 90 -1.78 -18.21 0.52
N SER A 91 -2.18 -17.06 1.09
CA SER A 91 -3.55 -16.80 1.53
C SER A 91 -3.94 -15.34 1.31
N ALA A 92 -5.11 -15.10 0.70
CA ALA A 92 -5.63 -13.74 0.51
C ALA A 92 -6.05 -13.06 1.83
N ALA A 93 -6.24 -13.83 2.90
CA ALA A 93 -6.78 -13.34 4.15
C ALA A 93 -5.81 -12.39 4.88
N GLY A 94 -4.49 -12.62 4.80
CA GLY A 94 -3.49 -11.78 5.47
C GLY A 94 -3.52 -10.31 5.04
N PRO A 95 -3.26 -10.01 3.75
CA PRO A 95 -3.30 -8.63 3.26
C PRO A 95 -4.68 -7.97 3.37
N LEU A 96 -5.76 -8.75 3.29
CA LEU A 96 -7.12 -8.25 3.42
C LEU A 96 -7.39 -7.78 4.86
N ILE A 97 -7.12 -8.62 5.85
CA ILE A 97 -7.31 -8.26 7.26
C ILE A 97 -6.34 -7.15 7.67
N GLY A 98 -5.08 -7.22 7.23
CA GLY A 98 -4.11 -6.14 7.44
C GLY A 98 -4.59 -4.82 6.87
N GLY A 99 -5.09 -4.81 5.63
CA GLY A 99 -5.67 -3.64 4.99
C GLY A 99 -6.89 -3.10 5.74
N ILE A 100 -7.82 -3.96 6.17
CA ILE A 100 -8.99 -3.56 6.98
C ILE A 100 -8.56 -2.89 8.28
N LEU A 101 -7.66 -3.51 9.03
CA LEU A 101 -7.22 -2.98 10.33
C LEU A 101 -6.48 -1.66 10.18
N VAL A 102 -5.60 -1.53 9.19
CA VAL A 102 -4.86 -0.30 8.91
C VAL A 102 -5.81 0.82 8.46
N THR A 103 -6.81 0.50 7.63
CA THR A 103 -7.83 1.47 7.21
C THR A 103 -8.68 1.90 8.40
N ALA A 104 -9.19 0.95 9.18
CA ALA A 104 -10.04 1.20 10.34
C ALA A 104 -9.30 1.99 11.43
N SER A 105 -8.05 1.64 11.72
CA SER A 105 -7.22 2.39 12.67
C SER A 105 -6.93 3.80 12.17
N SER A 106 -6.64 3.98 10.87
CA SER A 106 -6.45 5.30 10.31
C SER A 106 -7.71 6.16 10.38
N VAL A 107 -8.89 5.61 10.10
CA VAL A 107 -10.15 6.35 10.25
C VAL A 107 -10.38 6.71 11.71
N ALA A 108 -10.16 5.78 12.64
CA ALA A 108 -10.29 6.05 14.06
C ALA A 108 -9.34 7.17 14.53
N PHE A 109 -8.09 7.17 14.08
CA PHE A 109 -7.11 8.20 14.40
C PHE A 109 -7.41 9.56 13.75
N LEU A 110 -8.03 9.58 12.57
CA LEU A 110 -8.49 10.81 11.94
C LEU A 110 -9.68 11.43 12.69
N LEU A 111 -10.58 10.59 13.20
CA LEU A 111 -11.75 11.04 13.97
C LEU A 111 -11.38 11.46 15.39
N ASP A 112 -10.46 10.74 16.03
CA ASP A 112 -9.97 11.03 17.37
C ASP A 112 -8.43 10.93 17.44
N PRO A 113 -7.71 12.06 17.37
CA PRO A 113 -6.25 12.08 17.44
C PRO A 113 -5.72 11.66 18.82
N MET A 114 -6.54 11.68 19.89
CA MET A 114 -6.11 11.20 21.21
C MET A 114 -5.87 9.69 21.20
N LEU A 115 -6.57 8.94 20.35
CA LEU A 115 -6.33 7.51 20.16
C LEU A 115 -4.95 7.22 19.57
N ALA A 116 -4.43 8.10 18.71
CA ALA A 116 -3.08 7.93 18.16
C ALA A 116 -2.02 8.12 19.26
N LEU A 117 -2.20 9.13 20.13
CA LEU A 117 -1.31 9.37 21.26
C LEU A 117 -1.35 8.22 22.28
N SER A 118 -2.53 7.72 22.62
CA SER A 118 -2.66 6.60 23.57
C SER A 118 -2.09 5.31 23.00
N ALA A 119 -2.36 4.99 21.73
CA ALA A 119 -1.75 3.84 21.05
C ALA A 119 -0.22 3.92 21.10
N ALA A 120 0.32 5.11 20.86
CA ALA A 120 1.76 5.32 20.84
C ALA A 120 2.44 5.19 22.22
N GLN A 121 1.73 5.51 23.31
CA GLN A 121 2.21 5.26 24.68
C GLN A 121 2.29 3.77 25.02
N VAL A 122 1.46 2.94 24.39
CA VAL A 122 1.39 1.49 24.62
C VAL A 122 2.44 0.71 23.81
N LEU A 123 3.23 1.38 22.96
CA LEU A 123 4.31 0.75 22.18
C LEU A 123 5.69 0.99 22.84
N PRO A 124 6.06 0.24 23.90
CA PRO A 124 7.39 0.35 24.50
C PRO A 124 8.47 -0.08 23.50
N GLY A 125 9.53 0.72 23.36
CA GLY A 125 10.74 0.37 22.61
C GLY A 125 10.99 1.17 21.33
N PHE A 126 10.00 1.86 20.76
CA PHE A 126 10.19 2.63 19.53
C PHE A 126 10.60 4.10 19.74
N GLY A 127 10.55 4.58 20.99
CA GLY A 127 10.95 5.93 21.38
C GLY A 127 9.93 7.02 21.02
N PRO A 128 10.11 8.26 21.51
CA PRO A 128 9.18 9.37 21.28
C PRO A 128 9.03 9.75 19.80
N THR A 129 10.04 9.41 18.98
CA THR A 129 10.08 9.73 17.55
C THR A 129 9.03 8.94 16.75
N ALA A 130 8.79 7.68 17.13
CA ALA A 130 7.78 6.84 16.50
C ALA A 130 6.36 7.33 16.82
N VAL A 131 6.13 7.83 18.03
CA VAL A 131 4.85 8.42 18.44
C VAL A 131 4.47 9.61 17.57
N VAL A 132 5.41 10.54 17.40
CA VAL A 132 5.22 11.73 16.58
C VAL A 132 4.95 11.33 15.12
N THR A 133 5.72 10.39 14.60
CA THR A 133 5.62 9.99 13.19
C THR A 133 4.33 9.22 12.89
N LEU A 134 3.90 8.34 13.78
CA LEU A 134 2.63 7.64 13.67
C LEU A 134 1.46 8.63 13.68
N THR A 135 1.51 9.62 14.58
CA THR A 135 0.50 10.68 14.68
C THR A 135 0.47 11.53 13.41
N LEU A 136 1.63 11.86 12.85
CA LEU A 136 1.72 12.59 11.59
C LEU A 136 1.19 11.77 10.41
N TRP A 137 1.51 10.48 10.34
CA TRP A 137 1.01 9.58 9.29
C TRP A 137 -0.50 9.35 9.37
N SER A 138 -1.06 9.32 10.57
CA SER A 138 -2.50 9.19 10.76
C SER A 138 -3.22 10.48 10.40
N GLN A 139 -2.75 11.64 10.89
CA GLN A 139 -3.36 12.94 10.63
C GLN A 139 -3.25 13.39 9.17
N SER A 140 -2.14 13.05 8.50
CA SER A 140 -1.95 13.28 7.07
C SER A 140 -2.78 12.36 6.17
N GLY A 141 -3.38 11.30 6.74
CA GLY A 141 -4.14 10.31 5.99
C GLY A 141 -3.30 9.36 5.13
N PHE A 142 -1.97 9.38 5.28
CA PHE A 142 -1.08 8.43 4.61
C PHE A 142 -1.35 6.98 5.04
N LEU A 143 -1.66 6.77 6.32
CA LEU A 143 -2.00 5.44 6.83
C LEU A 143 -3.29 4.90 6.17
N LEU A 144 -4.25 5.78 5.90
CA LEU A 144 -5.48 5.45 5.17
C LEU A 144 -5.17 4.99 3.75
N ALA A 145 -4.33 5.73 3.04
CA ALA A 145 -3.93 5.37 1.67
C ALA A 145 -3.26 4.00 1.60
N VAL A 146 -2.35 3.70 2.54
CA VAL A 146 -1.73 2.38 2.66
C VAL A 146 -2.79 1.30 2.88
N GLY A 147 -3.72 1.52 3.82
CA GLY A 147 -4.80 0.59 4.11
C GLY A 147 -5.69 0.30 2.90
N VAL A 148 -6.11 1.35 2.19
CA VAL A 148 -6.95 1.25 0.98
C VAL A 148 -6.23 0.50 -0.14
N VAL A 149 -4.94 0.77 -0.35
CA VAL A 149 -4.16 0.09 -1.40
C VAL A 149 -3.92 -1.37 -1.06
N LEU A 150 -3.66 -1.71 0.21
CA LEU A 150 -3.59 -3.11 0.66
C LEU A 150 -4.94 -3.83 0.45
N LEU A 151 -6.05 -3.20 0.82
CA LEU A 151 -7.38 -3.75 0.63
C LEU A 151 -7.70 -3.98 -0.86
N ALA A 152 -7.42 -2.97 -1.69
CA ALA A 152 -7.58 -3.03 -3.13
C ALA A 152 -6.71 -4.12 -3.77
N SER A 153 -5.46 -4.30 -3.30
CA SER A 153 -4.57 -5.36 -3.77
C SER A 153 -5.13 -6.76 -3.48
N ALA A 154 -5.73 -6.96 -2.30
CA ALA A 154 -6.40 -8.20 -1.94
C ALA A 154 -7.66 -8.44 -2.80
N LEU A 155 -8.49 -7.41 -3.00
CA LEU A 155 -9.68 -7.47 -3.85
C LEU A 155 -9.33 -7.79 -5.32
N ALA A 156 -8.27 -7.17 -5.85
CA ALA A 156 -7.79 -7.41 -7.21
C ALA A 156 -7.54 -8.90 -7.46
N ARG A 157 -7.02 -9.61 -6.47
CA ARG A 157 -6.78 -11.05 -6.57
C ARG A 157 -8.08 -11.87 -6.63
N VAL A 158 -9.07 -11.52 -5.80
CA VAL A 158 -10.38 -12.19 -5.80
C VAL A 158 -11.09 -11.97 -7.14
N ILE A 159 -10.96 -10.78 -7.72
CA ILE A 159 -11.49 -10.49 -9.06
C ILE A 159 -10.73 -11.29 -10.12
N ALA A 160 -9.39 -11.29 -10.07
CA ALA A 160 -8.54 -11.99 -11.03
C ALA A 160 -8.78 -13.51 -11.07
N SER A 161 -9.10 -14.14 -9.93
CA SER A 161 -9.39 -15.57 -9.89
C SER A 161 -10.76 -15.93 -10.48
N ARG A 162 -11.71 -14.99 -10.48
CA ARG A 162 -13.04 -15.16 -11.08
C ARG A 162 -13.08 -14.79 -12.56
N SER A 163 -12.30 -13.79 -12.96
CA SER A 163 -12.23 -13.34 -14.35
C SER A 163 -11.30 -14.26 -15.16
N GLY A 164 -11.83 -15.37 -15.70
CA GLY A 164 -11.12 -16.25 -16.64
C GLY A 164 -10.73 -15.62 -17.99
N ALA A 165 -10.82 -14.30 -18.11
CA ALA A 165 -10.76 -13.55 -19.36
C ALA A 165 -9.44 -12.78 -19.51
N ALA A 166 -8.42 -13.39 -20.12
CA ALA A 166 -7.23 -12.66 -20.57
C ALA A 166 -6.65 -13.25 -21.87
N ARG A 167 -7.42 -13.21 -22.96
CA ARG A 167 -7.00 -13.71 -24.28
C ARG A 167 -6.49 -12.65 -25.27
N ARG A 168 -6.39 -11.36 -24.91
CA ARG A 168 -5.81 -10.31 -25.78
C ARG A 168 -4.75 -9.49 -25.03
N ARG A 169 -3.46 -9.78 -25.29
CA ARG A 169 -2.31 -9.46 -24.41
C ARG A 169 -1.49 -8.20 -24.74
N GLY A 170 -1.52 -7.70 -25.99
CA GLY A 170 -0.61 -6.63 -26.43
C GLY A 170 -1.11 -5.20 -26.14
N ALA A 171 -2.08 -4.73 -26.93
CA ALA A 171 -2.54 -3.34 -26.87
C ALA A 171 -3.15 -2.93 -25.51
N ARG A 172 -3.85 -3.86 -24.84
CA ARG A 172 -4.43 -3.61 -23.50
C ARG A 172 -3.37 -3.43 -22.42
N ALA A 173 -2.20 -4.04 -22.56
CA ALA A 173 -1.12 -3.90 -21.57
C ALA A 173 -0.49 -2.50 -21.61
N VAL A 174 -0.27 -1.96 -22.81
CA VAL A 174 0.28 -0.60 -22.99
C VAL A 174 -0.71 0.46 -22.51
N VAL A 175 -1.98 0.36 -22.90
CA VAL A 175 -3.03 1.28 -22.43
C VAL A 175 -3.17 1.18 -20.91
N SER A 176 -3.14 -0.03 -20.35
CA SER A 176 -3.15 -0.23 -18.90
C SER A 176 -1.93 0.39 -18.20
N LEU A 177 -0.74 0.29 -18.79
CA LEU A 177 0.47 0.90 -18.22
C LEU A 177 0.34 2.42 -18.21
N VAL A 178 -0.06 3.02 -19.33
CA VAL A 178 -0.23 4.47 -19.43
C VAL A 178 -1.27 4.95 -18.42
N VAL A 179 -2.43 4.28 -18.34
CA VAL A 179 -3.47 4.59 -17.36
C VAL A 179 -2.95 4.42 -15.94
N ALA A 180 -2.21 3.34 -15.65
CA ALA A 180 -1.65 3.11 -14.31
C ALA A 180 -0.63 4.19 -13.93
N VAL A 181 0.25 4.61 -14.85
CA VAL A 181 1.23 5.68 -14.60
C VAL A 181 0.51 7.00 -14.35
N VAL A 182 -0.39 7.42 -15.24
CA VAL A 182 -1.14 8.68 -15.14
C VAL A 182 -2.03 8.72 -13.89
N ALA A 183 -2.71 7.62 -13.59
CA ALA A 183 -3.53 7.53 -12.39
C ALA A 183 -2.67 7.49 -11.12
N THR A 184 -1.49 6.87 -11.15
CA THR A 184 -0.59 6.84 -9.99
C THR A 184 -0.02 8.23 -9.72
N THR A 185 0.43 8.94 -10.76
CA THR A 185 0.94 10.31 -10.60
C THR A 185 -0.16 11.25 -10.13
N GLY A 186 -1.35 11.18 -10.75
CA GLY A 186 -2.51 11.97 -10.33
C GLY A 186 -2.97 11.63 -8.90
N GLY A 187 -3.05 10.34 -8.56
CA GLY A 187 -3.42 9.86 -7.23
C GLY A 187 -2.43 10.28 -6.16
N LEU A 188 -1.13 10.20 -6.43
CA LEU A 188 -0.08 10.69 -5.53
C LEU A 188 -0.14 12.20 -5.38
N ALA A 189 -0.37 12.96 -6.45
CA ALA A 189 -0.51 14.41 -6.37
C ALA A 189 -1.69 14.82 -5.48
N LEU A 190 -2.86 14.21 -5.68
CA LEU A 190 -4.04 14.43 -4.84
C LEU A 190 -3.78 14.07 -3.38
N LEU A 191 -3.11 12.95 -3.16
CA LEU A 191 -2.79 12.47 -1.82
C LEU A 191 -1.80 13.40 -1.12
N VAL A 192 -0.75 13.87 -1.80
CA VAL A 192 0.20 14.86 -1.26
C VAL A 192 -0.55 16.16 -0.94
N VAL A 193 -1.29 16.74 -1.89
CA VAL A 193 -2.04 18.00 -1.68
C VAL A 193 -3.02 17.87 -0.51
N GLY A 194 -3.86 16.82 -0.50
CA GLY A 194 -4.82 16.58 0.57
C GLY A 194 -4.13 16.38 1.93
N SER A 195 -3.01 15.66 1.96
CA SER A 195 -2.24 15.43 3.19
C SER A 195 -1.60 16.71 3.74
N THR A 196 -1.06 17.57 2.88
CA THR A 196 -0.43 18.84 3.28
C THR A 196 -1.48 19.81 3.82
N GLU A 197 -2.66 19.91 3.20
CA GLU A 197 -3.74 20.75 3.70
C GLU A 197 -4.35 20.21 5.01
N LEU A 198 -4.50 18.89 5.13
CA LEU A 198 -4.88 18.24 6.40
C LEU A 198 -3.90 18.57 7.51
N LEU A 199 -2.59 18.45 7.26
CA LEU A 199 -1.56 18.82 8.23
C LEU A 199 -1.56 20.32 8.55
N ARG A 200 -1.81 21.19 7.56
CA ARG A 200 -1.93 22.63 7.79
C ARG A 200 -3.15 22.94 8.66
N SER A 201 -4.28 22.28 8.42
CA SER A 201 -5.50 22.41 9.24
C SER A 201 -5.31 21.88 10.66
N ALA A 202 -4.58 20.78 10.82
CA ALA A 202 -4.29 20.17 12.12
C ALA A 202 -3.24 20.95 12.93
N GLY A 203 -2.25 21.55 12.26
CA GLY A 203 -1.18 22.34 12.88
C GLY A 203 -1.56 23.80 13.17
N ALA A 204 -2.61 24.33 12.54
CA ALA A 204 -2.97 25.74 12.68
C ALA A 204 -3.41 26.09 14.11
N PHE A 205 -4.38 25.41 14.72
CA PHE A 205 -4.83 25.74 16.08
C PHE A 205 -5.54 24.54 16.72
N GLY A 206 -5.40 24.37 18.04
CA GLY A 206 -6.14 23.40 18.86
C GLY A 206 -7.66 23.62 18.90
N GLY A 207 -8.28 23.91 17.77
CA GLY A 207 -9.69 24.21 17.63
C GLY A 207 -10.15 24.16 16.18
N ARG A 208 -11.00 23.14 15.93
CA ARG A 208 -12.11 23.06 14.97
C ARG A 208 -11.85 22.44 13.58
N SER A 209 -12.66 21.40 13.38
CA SER A 209 -13.17 20.79 12.14
C SER A 209 -12.14 20.44 11.07
N LEU A 210 -11.97 19.12 10.87
CA LEU A 210 -11.41 18.55 9.65
C LEU A 210 -11.98 19.30 8.44
N ASP A 211 -11.09 19.93 7.65
CA ASP A 211 -11.52 20.56 6.41
C ASP A 211 -12.05 19.48 5.46
N VAL A 212 -13.36 19.54 5.21
CA VAL A 212 -14.06 18.57 4.38
C VAL A 212 -13.49 18.56 2.97
N ALA A 213 -13.06 19.71 2.44
CA ALA A 213 -12.47 19.79 1.11
C ALA A 213 -11.14 19.02 1.03
N SER A 214 -10.23 19.26 1.98
CA SER A 214 -8.96 18.53 2.10
C SER A 214 -9.16 17.02 2.27
N LEU A 215 -10.13 16.62 3.10
CA LEU A 215 -10.47 15.22 3.31
C LEU A 215 -11.02 14.57 2.03
N VAL A 216 -11.87 15.27 1.27
CA VAL A 216 -12.38 14.80 -0.02
C VAL A 216 -11.25 14.64 -1.05
N ILE A 217 -10.30 15.58 -1.11
CA ILE A 217 -9.13 15.50 -2.01
C ILE A 217 -8.26 14.28 -1.65
N LEU A 218 -7.98 14.09 -0.35
CA LEU A 218 -7.24 12.93 0.13
C LEU A 218 -7.96 11.62 -0.22
N LEU A 219 -9.27 11.52 0.06
CA LEU A 219 -10.07 10.34 -0.27
C LEU A 219 -10.08 10.06 -1.78
N ALA A 220 -10.17 11.10 -2.62
CA ALA A 220 -10.06 10.96 -4.06
C ALA A 220 -8.70 10.37 -4.46
N GLY A 221 -7.59 10.85 -3.88
CA GLY A 221 -6.26 10.28 -4.07
C GLY A 221 -6.18 8.80 -3.66
N CYS A 222 -6.71 8.44 -2.49
CA CYS A 222 -6.78 7.07 -2.00
C CYS A 222 -7.59 6.16 -2.95
N LEU A 223 -8.74 6.63 -3.43
CA LEU A 223 -9.59 5.89 -4.36
C LEU A 223 -8.91 5.68 -5.71
N VAL A 224 -8.22 6.71 -6.23
CA VAL A 224 -7.45 6.59 -7.49
C VAL A 224 -6.35 5.55 -7.32
N LEU A 225 -5.55 5.61 -6.25
CA LEU A 225 -4.48 4.64 -6.00
C LEU A 225 -5.00 3.22 -5.73
N GLY A 226 -6.11 3.08 -5.00
CA GLY A 226 -6.82 1.81 -4.86
C GLY A 226 -7.30 1.28 -6.21
N GLY A 227 -7.83 2.15 -7.07
CA GLY A 227 -8.18 1.85 -8.46
C GLY A 227 -6.99 1.32 -9.25
N VAL A 228 -5.81 1.95 -9.15
CA VAL A 228 -4.58 1.47 -9.78
C VAL A 228 -4.23 0.07 -9.27
N ALA A 229 -4.28 -0.19 -7.95
CA ALA A 229 -4.03 -1.51 -7.41
C ALA A 229 -5.03 -2.56 -7.95
N LEU A 230 -6.30 -2.20 -8.13
CA LEU A 230 -7.31 -3.06 -8.76
C LEU A 230 -7.00 -3.36 -10.23
N THR A 231 -6.34 -2.46 -10.96
CA THR A 231 -5.93 -2.72 -12.36
C THR A 231 -4.94 -3.89 -12.48
N ALA A 232 -4.25 -4.28 -11.39
CA ALA A 232 -3.37 -5.44 -11.37
C ALA A 232 -4.10 -6.74 -11.77
N ALA A 233 -5.41 -6.84 -11.48
CA ALA A 233 -6.24 -7.96 -11.91
C ALA A 233 -6.21 -8.16 -13.43
N TRP A 234 -6.10 -7.06 -14.18
CA TRP A 234 -6.16 -7.01 -15.64
C TRP A 234 -4.75 -7.07 -16.24
N SER A 235 -3.81 -6.31 -15.68
CA SER A 235 -2.42 -6.22 -16.16
C SER A 235 -1.44 -6.26 -14.99
N SER A 236 -0.82 -7.42 -14.74
CA SER A 236 0.20 -7.54 -13.70
C SER A 236 1.50 -6.82 -14.06
N VAL A 237 1.79 -6.65 -15.35
CA VAL A 237 3.05 -6.03 -15.80
C VAL A 237 3.03 -4.53 -15.50
N GLY A 238 1.92 -3.84 -15.83
CA GLY A 238 1.83 -2.40 -15.61
C GLY A 238 1.92 -2.03 -14.13
N THR A 239 1.18 -2.74 -13.28
CA THR A 239 1.22 -2.48 -11.83
C THR A 239 2.54 -2.92 -11.18
N ALA A 240 3.20 -3.96 -11.67
CA ALA A 240 4.54 -4.32 -11.22
C ALA A 240 5.57 -3.23 -11.55
N VAL A 241 5.57 -2.71 -12.78
CA VAL A 241 6.51 -1.67 -13.21
C VAL A 241 6.30 -0.40 -12.38
N VAL A 242 5.06 0.05 -12.24
CA VAL A 242 4.73 1.21 -11.39
C VAL A 242 5.15 0.94 -9.94
N GLY A 243 4.85 -0.24 -9.40
CA GLY A 243 5.24 -0.61 -8.05
C GLY A 243 6.76 -0.60 -7.82
N VAL A 244 7.55 -1.09 -8.78
CA VAL A 244 9.03 -1.04 -8.72
C VAL A 244 9.52 0.40 -8.77
N ILE A 245 8.97 1.24 -9.67
CA ILE A 245 9.34 2.66 -9.75
C ILE A 245 9.08 3.36 -8.42
N LEU A 246 7.90 3.14 -7.81
CA LEU A 246 7.57 3.70 -6.50
C LEU A 246 8.48 3.17 -5.40
N LEU A 247 8.75 1.86 -5.37
CA LEU A 247 9.63 1.27 -4.37
C LEU A 247 11.04 1.88 -4.45
N VAL A 248 11.61 1.97 -5.66
CA VAL A 248 12.94 2.55 -5.87
C VAL A 248 12.95 4.03 -5.50
N ALA A 249 11.94 4.80 -5.92
CA ALA A 249 11.82 6.22 -5.58
C ALA A 249 11.70 6.43 -4.06
N GLY A 250 10.88 5.61 -3.39
CA GLY A 250 10.71 5.66 -1.94
C GLY A 250 11.97 5.25 -1.18
N VAL A 251 12.64 4.17 -1.58
CA VAL A 251 13.92 3.76 -0.98
C VAL A 251 15.00 4.81 -1.19
N ALA A 252 15.11 5.36 -2.42
CA ALA A 252 16.06 6.42 -2.73
C ALA A 252 15.79 7.68 -1.90
N GLY A 253 14.53 8.01 -1.60
CA GLY A 253 14.20 9.14 -0.76
C GLY A 253 14.64 9.02 0.71
N PHE A 254 15.02 7.82 1.19
CA PHE A 254 15.66 7.69 2.50
C PHE A 254 17.14 8.13 2.49
N LEU A 255 17.75 8.30 1.31
CA LEU A 255 19.11 8.82 1.22
C LEU A 255 19.10 10.33 1.49
N PRO A 256 19.95 10.84 2.42
CA PRO A 256 19.98 12.27 2.76
C PRO A 256 20.18 13.17 1.56
N ALA A 257 21.01 12.76 0.59
CA ALA A 257 21.26 13.54 -0.62
C ALA A 257 19.99 13.74 -1.45
N VAL A 258 19.19 12.69 -1.61
CA VAL A 258 17.92 12.72 -2.37
C VAL A 258 16.87 13.48 -1.59
N SER A 259 16.73 13.20 -0.30
CA SER A 259 15.73 13.85 0.54
C SER A 259 16.00 15.36 0.67
N THR A 260 17.26 15.76 0.84
CA THR A 260 17.68 17.17 0.86
C THR A 260 17.49 17.82 -0.51
N PHE A 261 17.80 17.12 -1.60
CA PHE A 261 17.56 17.65 -2.96
C PHE A 261 16.07 17.87 -3.21
N VAL A 262 15.22 16.89 -2.89
CA VAL A 262 13.76 17.00 -3.04
C VAL A 262 13.20 18.10 -2.16
N PHE A 263 13.61 18.17 -0.89
CA PHE A 263 13.23 19.23 0.02
C PHE A 263 13.64 20.60 -0.53
N ARG A 264 14.90 20.75 -0.96
CA ARG A 264 15.40 21.98 -1.58
C ARG A 264 14.74 22.30 -2.90
N ALA A 265 14.28 21.34 -3.70
CA ALA A 265 13.56 21.63 -4.94
C ALA A 265 12.14 22.15 -4.62
N LEU A 266 11.53 21.63 -3.56
CA LEU A 266 10.16 21.94 -3.17
C LEU A 266 10.03 23.18 -2.28
N THR A 267 11.03 23.53 -1.48
CA THR A 267 11.02 24.77 -0.70
C THR A 267 11.03 26.04 -1.56
N TRP A 268 11.46 25.94 -2.82
CA TRP A 268 11.33 27.06 -3.78
C TRP A 268 9.89 27.23 -4.27
N VAL A 269 9.08 26.18 -4.15
CA VAL A 269 7.68 26.16 -4.55
C VAL A 269 6.75 26.51 -3.39
N SER A 270 7.14 26.21 -2.14
CA SER A 270 6.37 26.57 -0.95
C SER A 270 7.26 27.01 0.21
N THR A 271 6.95 28.16 0.80
CA THR A 271 7.60 28.69 2.01
C THR A 271 7.24 27.94 3.31
N ASP A 272 6.30 27.00 3.25
CA ASP A 272 5.69 26.43 4.44
C ASP A 272 6.40 25.16 4.92
N ALA A 273 6.82 25.15 6.19
CA ALA A 273 7.46 24.01 6.84
C ALA A 273 6.60 22.72 6.81
N SER A 274 5.27 22.87 6.72
CA SER A 274 4.32 21.75 6.59
C SER A 274 4.48 20.98 5.28
N ALA A 275 4.83 21.67 4.18
CA ALA A 275 5.09 21.03 2.90
C ALA A 275 6.34 20.15 2.98
N GLY A 276 7.41 20.68 3.56
CA GLY A 276 8.66 19.93 3.78
C GLY A 276 8.46 18.66 4.62
N ALA A 277 7.71 18.75 5.73
CA ALA A 277 7.36 17.59 6.55
C ALA A 277 6.57 16.54 5.75
N SER A 278 5.50 16.96 5.06
CA SER A 278 4.64 16.06 4.28
C SER A 278 5.42 15.29 3.19
N THR A 279 6.42 15.92 2.58
CA THR A 279 7.23 15.31 1.51
C THR A 279 8.17 14.21 2.02
N MET A 280 8.81 14.42 3.18
CA MET A 280 9.66 13.40 3.82
C MET A 280 8.84 12.19 4.29
N PHE A 281 7.63 12.41 4.81
CA PHE A 281 6.73 11.32 5.18
C PHE A 281 6.14 10.61 3.96
N ALA A 282 5.91 11.33 2.87
CA ALA A 282 5.46 10.74 1.61
C ALA A 282 6.47 9.73 1.04
N VAL A 283 7.77 9.89 1.27
CA VAL A 283 8.81 8.95 0.81
C VAL A 283 8.58 7.54 1.36
N GLY A 284 8.35 7.40 2.67
CA GLY A 284 8.08 6.11 3.28
C GLY A 284 6.78 5.49 2.75
N VAL A 285 5.75 6.31 2.55
CA VAL A 285 4.46 5.88 2.00
C VAL A 285 4.61 5.41 0.56
N ILE A 286 5.37 6.13 -0.27
CA ILE A 286 5.67 5.77 -1.65
C ILE A 286 6.37 4.40 -1.71
N ALA A 287 7.32 4.13 -0.82
CA ALA A 287 7.97 2.82 -0.73
C ALA A 287 6.96 1.71 -0.39
N VAL A 288 6.09 1.93 0.60
CA VAL A 288 5.05 0.98 1.02
C VAL A 288 4.04 0.72 -0.11
N LEU A 289 3.60 1.76 -0.81
CA LEU A 289 2.74 1.65 -1.98
C LEU A 289 3.41 0.83 -3.09
N GLY A 290 4.70 1.04 -3.33
CA GLY A 290 5.49 0.25 -4.25
C GLY A 290 5.47 -1.24 -3.92
N VAL A 291 5.72 -1.61 -2.67
CA VAL A 291 5.64 -3.00 -2.19
C VAL A 291 4.25 -3.59 -2.41
N ALA A 292 3.19 -2.86 -2.04
CA ALA A 292 1.81 -3.32 -2.18
C ALA A 292 1.44 -3.57 -3.65
N LEU A 293 1.84 -2.69 -4.57
CA LEU A 293 1.59 -2.84 -6.00
C LEU A 293 2.36 -4.02 -6.60
N ILE A 294 3.63 -4.22 -6.25
CA ILE A 294 4.41 -5.41 -6.68
C ILE A 294 3.73 -6.69 -6.22
N GLY A 295 3.22 -6.70 -4.98
CA GLY A 295 2.40 -7.77 -4.44
C GLY A 295 1.15 -8.12 -5.21
N SER A 296 0.37 -7.09 -5.52
CA SER A 296 -0.86 -7.21 -6.29
C SER A 296 -0.58 -7.81 -7.67
N ALA A 297 0.52 -7.42 -8.30
CA ALA A 297 0.98 -7.93 -9.58
C ALA A 297 1.41 -9.41 -9.49
N ALA A 298 2.25 -9.75 -8.52
CA ALA A 298 2.74 -11.12 -8.32
C ALA A 298 1.58 -12.09 -8.00
N SER A 299 0.64 -11.66 -7.15
CA SER A 299 -0.51 -12.47 -6.75
C SER A 299 -1.49 -12.71 -7.89
N SER A 300 -1.79 -11.68 -8.70
CA SER A 300 -2.64 -11.82 -9.88
C SER A 300 -1.98 -12.66 -10.98
N ALA A 301 -0.64 -12.60 -11.14
CA ALA A 301 0.10 -13.44 -12.06
C ALA A 301 0.04 -14.93 -11.64
N ARG A 302 0.19 -15.23 -10.35
CA ARG A 302 0.08 -16.60 -9.82
C ARG A 302 -1.34 -17.15 -9.97
N ALA A 303 -2.37 -16.37 -9.63
CA ALA A 303 -3.77 -16.77 -9.77
C ALA A 303 -4.10 -17.17 -11.22
N ARG A 304 -3.58 -16.41 -12.20
CA ARG A 304 -3.74 -16.70 -13.62
C ARG A 304 -3.02 -17.98 -14.08
N ARG A 305 -1.89 -18.34 -13.46
CA ARG A 305 -1.18 -19.60 -13.75
C ARG A 305 -1.93 -20.81 -13.21
N ALA A 306 -2.55 -20.70 -12.03
CA ALA A 306 -3.31 -21.79 -11.42
C ALA A 306 -4.64 -22.10 -12.12
N ALA A 307 -5.19 -21.14 -12.87
CA ALA A 307 -6.43 -21.31 -13.64
C ALA A 307 -6.22 -21.92 -15.04
N ARG A 308 -4.97 -22.14 -15.46
CA ARG A 308 -4.62 -22.79 -16.75
C ARG A 308 -4.32 -24.25 -16.52
#